data_AF-A0A0G3B2S2-F1
#
_entry.id   AF-A0A0G3B2S2-F1
#
_cell.length_a   1.000
_cell.length_b   1.000
_cell.length_c   1.000
_cell.angle_alpha   90.00
_cell.angle_beta   90.00
_cell.angle_gamma   90.00
#
_symmetry.space_group_name_H-M   'P 1'
#
loop_
_entity.id
_entity.type
_entity.pdbx_description
1 polymer ?
#
loop_
_entity_poly.entity_id
_entity_poly.type
_entity_poly.pdbx_seq_one_letter_code
_entity_poly.pdbx_strand_id
1 'polypeptide(L)' 'MPDFTAFRHPVLAVPCPVCRAPVGIWCGNSIGLPSAELHAARSIEAERAFIDQHGPDAAIIRVATGWQIDRRGLIRD' A
#
# COMPACT_ATOMS: atom_id res chain seq x y z
N MET A 1 6.10 -3.88 -11.62
CA MET A 1 4.77 -3.33 -11.29
C MET A 1 4.46 -3.73 -9.85
N PRO A 2 4.00 -2.81 -8.98
CA PRO A 2 3.73 -3.13 -7.57
C PRO A 2 2.69 -4.24 -7.42
N ASP A 3 2.89 -5.09 -6.40
CA ASP A 3 1.90 -6.07 -5.98
C ASP A 3 1.28 -5.61 -4.65
N PHE A 4 0.07 -5.07 -4.73
CA PHE A 4 -0.68 -4.55 -3.59
C PHE A 4 -1.29 -5.63 -2.70
N THR A 5 -1.27 -6.90 -3.12
CA THR A 5 -1.83 -8.02 -2.34
C THR A 5 -0.79 -8.90 -1.68
N ALA A 6 0.50 -8.73 -2.03
CA ALA A 6 1.61 -9.52 -1.49
C ALA A 6 1.94 -9.28 -0.01
N PHE A 7 1.50 -8.16 0.58
CA PHE A 7 1.95 -7.74 1.91
C PHE A 7 0.80 -7.56 2.90
N ARG A 8 1.16 -7.51 4.19
CA ARG A 8 0.20 -7.29 5.29
C ARG A 8 -0.61 -6.01 5.12
N HIS A 9 -0.03 -4.98 4.52
CA HIS A 9 -0.67 -3.70 4.23
C HIS A 9 -0.36 -3.27 2.78
N PRO A 10 -1.34 -2.86 1.96
CA PRO A 10 -1.12 -2.58 0.53
C PRO A 10 -0.11 -1.48 0.26
N VAL A 11 -0.08 -0.47 1.14
CA VAL A 11 0.91 0.63 1.10
C VAL A 11 2.37 0.15 1.12
N LEU A 12 2.63 -1.08 1.59
CA LEU A 12 3.97 -1.66 1.54
C LEU A 12 4.43 -2.06 0.14
N ALA A 13 3.54 -2.09 -0.86
CA ALA A 13 3.85 -2.44 -2.24
C ALA A 13 4.80 -1.44 -2.93
N VAL A 14 4.96 -0.24 -2.36
CA VAL A 14 5.87 0.81 -2.85
C VAL A 14 6.93 1.14 -1.80
N PRO A 15 8.14 1.59 -2.19
CA PRO A 15 9.13 2.10 -1.25
C PRO A 15 8.67 3.40 -0.58
N CYS A 16 9.15 3.69 0.62
CA CYS A 16 8.85 4.96 1.29
C CYS A 16 9.74 6.09 0.74
N PRO A 17 9.18 7.20 0.20
CA PRO A 17 9.99 8.31 -0.29
C PRO A 17 10.70 9.10 0.82
N VAL A 18 10.25 8.97 2.08
CA VAL A 18 10.79 9.73 3.23
C VAL A 18 11.96 9.00 3.87
N CYS A 19 11.72 7.79 4.39
CA CYS A 19 12.75 7.03 5.11
C CYS A 19 13.47 6.00 4.24
N ARG A 20 13.13 5.89 2.95
CA ARG A 20 13.70 4.93 1.99
C ARG A 20 13.53 3.46 2.37
N ALA A 21 12.61 3.16 3.31
CA ALA A 21 12.24 1.79 3.63
C ALA A 21 11.80 1.05 2.35
N PRO A 22 12.33 -0.14 2.08
CA PRO A 22 12.02 -0.87 0.85
C PRO A 22 10.60 -1.43 0.87
N VAL A 23 10.19 -1.98 -0.27
CA VAL A 23 8.94 -2.71 -0.44
C VAL A 23 8.84 -3.83 0.60
N GLY A 24 7.65 -4.00 1.19
CA GLY A 24 7.38 -5.00 2.23
C GLY A 24 7.89 -4.67 3.64
N ILE A 25 8.77 -3.67 3.79
CA ILE A 25 9.33 -3.28 5.10
C ILE A 25 8.59 -2.08 5.65
N TRP A 26 8.22 -2.13 6.94
CA TRP A 26 7.54 -1.03 7.62
C TRP A 26 8.39 0.23 7.66
N CYS A 27 7.76 1.40 7.75
CA CYS A 27 8.51 2.64 7.92
C CYS A 27 9.31 2.62 9.23
N GLY A 28 10.49 3.24 9.23
CA GLY A 28 11.25 3.51 10.43
C GLY A 28 11.11 4.97 10.89
N ASN A 29 11.35 5.21 12.17
CA ASN A 29 11.46 6.55 12.76
C ASN A 29 12.84 7.18 12.49
N SER A 30 13.09 8.37 13.03
CA SER A 30 14.33 9.14 12.83
C SER A 30 15.62 8.45 13.28
N ILE A 31 15.51 7.40 14.11
CA ILE A 31 16.63 6.58 14.58
C ILE A 31 16.69 5.20 13.90
N GLY A 32 15.87 4.97 12.88
CA GLY A 32 15.88 3.73 12.08
C GLY A 32 15.14 2.55 12.70
N LEU A 33 14.43 2.74 13.82
CA LEU A 33 13.59 1.70 14.41
C LEU A 33 12.21 1.67 13.74
N PRO A 34 11.56 0.49 13.60
CA PRO A 34 10.22 0.41 13.04
C PRO A 34 9.25 1.34 13.78
N SER A 35 8.54 2.19 13.03
CA SER A 35 7.42 2.97 13.57
C SER A 35 6.17 2.10 13.64
N ALA A 36 5.24 2.43 14.53
CA ALA A 36 3.93 1.78 14.53
C ALA A 36 3.12 2.13 13.27
N GLU A 37 3.34 3.34 12.73
CA GLU A 37 2.59 3.88 11.60
C GLU A 37 3.44 4.01 10.33
N LEU A 38 2.78 3.97 9.17
CA LEU A 38 3.41 4.25 7.89
C LEU A 38 3.41 5.76 7.64
N HIS A 39 4.50 6.29 7.08
CA HIS A 39 4.56 7.68 6.66
C HIS A 39 3.46 7.99 5.64
N ALA A 40 2.72 9.08 5.85
CA ALA A 40 1.64 9.52 4.96
C ALA A 40 2.08 9.66 3.50
N ALA A 41 3.31 10.14 3.25
CA ALA A 41 3.88 10.23 1.91
C ALA A 41 3.96 8.86 1.20
N ARG A 42 4.18 7.76 1.93
CA ARG A 42 4.15 6.41 1.34
C ARG A 42 2.73 6.01 0.95
N SER A 43 1.73 6.39 1.75
CA SER A 43 0.32 6.13 1.44
C SER A 43 -0.10 6.85 0.15
N ILE A 44 0.31 8.12 0.00
CA ILE A 44 0.05 8.91 -1.22
C ILE A 44 0.71 8.28 -2.45
N GLU A 45 1.96 7.85 -2.34
CA GLU A 45 2.65 7.17 -3.44
C GLU A 45 2.03 5.81 -3.77
N ALA A 46 1.58 5.06 -2.77
CA ALA A 46 0.88 3.80 -2.96
C ALA A 46 -0.47 4.02 -3.67
N GLU A 47 -1.23 5.04 -3.28
CA GLU A 47 -2.49 5.42 -3.91
C GLU A 47 -2.29 5.82 -5.38
N ARG A 48 -1.31 6.69 -5.66
CA ARG A 48 -0.95 7.08 -7.04
C ARG A 48 -0.60 5.86 -7.88
N ALA A 49 0.31 5.02 -7.40
CA ALA A 49 0.72 3.81 -8.12
C ALA A 49 -0.44 2.83 -8.32
N PHE A 50 -1.37 2.75 -7.36
CA PHE A 50 -2.56 1.90 -7.46
C PHE A 50 -3.52 2.42 -8.55
N ILE A 51 -3.79 3.72 -8.57
CA ILE A 51 -4.64 4.37 -9.57
C ILE A 51 -4.02 4.25 -10.97
N ASP A 52 -2.71 4.49 -11.10
CA ASP A 52 -2.01 4.37 -12.38
C ASP A 52 -2.09 2.93 -12.93
N GLN A 53 -2.08 1.94 -12.04
CA GLN A 53 -2.09 0.52 -12.41
C GLN A 53 -3.50 -0.04 -12.66
N HIS A 54 -4.49 0.39 -11.89
CA HIS A 54 -5.81 -0.25 -11.85
C HIS A 54 -6.96 0.67 -12.27
N GLY A 55 -6.70 1.97 -12.40
CA GLY A 55 -7.70 3.00 -12.66
C GLY A 55 -8.29 3.60 -11.37
N PRO A 56 -8.88 4.80 -11.46
CA PRO A 56 -9.42 5.52 -10.30
C PRO A 56 -10.64 4.87 -9.67
N ASP A 57 -11.36 4.02 -10.42
CA ASP A 57 -12.55 3.31 -9.95
C ASP A 57 -12.22 1.96 -9.28
N ALA A 58 -10.95 1.54 -9.31
CA ALA A 58 -10.55 0.32 -8.65
C ALA A 58 -10.52 0.50 -7.12
N ALA A 59 -10.87 -0.56 -6.41
CA ALA A 59 -10.78 -0.65 -4.96
C ALA A 59 -9.87 -1.80 -4.56
N ILE A 60 -9.27 -1.69 -3.38
CA ILE A 60 -8.60 -2.80 -2.71
C ILE A 60 -9.26 -3.02 -1.35
N ILE A 61 -9.76 -4.23 -1.15
CA ILE A 61 -10.55 -4.60 0.02
C ILE A 61 -9.84 -5.66 0.84
N ARG A 62 -10.05 -5.62 2.16
CA ARG A 62 -9.57 -6.64 3.07
C ARG A 62 -10.52 -7.84 3.01
N VAL A 63 -9.98 -9.01 2.71
CA VAL A 63 -10.70 -10.29 2.74
C VAL A 63 -10.08 -11.23 3.78
N ALA A 64 -10.72 -12.36 4.06
CA ALA A 64 -10.28 -13.31 5.08
C ALA A 64 -8.83 -13.78 4.90
N THR A 65 -8.39 -13.93 3.64
CA THR A 65 -7.06 -14.46 3.29
C THR A 65 -6.01 -13.39 2.96
N GLY A 66 -6.37 -12.10 3.01
CA GLY A 66 -5.45 -11.03 2.62
C GLY A 66 -6.16 -9.87 1.95
N TRP A 67 -5.65 -9.45 0.80
CA TRP A 67 -6.18 -8.32 0.05
C TRP A 67 -6.66 -8.77 -1.32
N GLN A 68 -7.76 -8.19 -1.78
CA GLN A 68 -8.32 -8.44 -3.09
C GLN A 68 -8.56 -7.12 -3.82
N ILE A 69 -8.19 -7.07 -5.09
CA ILE A 69 -8.41 -5.91 -5.96
C ILE A 69 -9.74 -6.10 -6.68
N ASP A 70 -10.65 -5.16 -6.46
CA ASP A 70 -11.87 -5.03 -7.24
C ASP A 70 -11.68 -3.94 -8.29
N ARG A 71 -11.57 -4.35 -9.56
CA ARG A 71 -11.30 -3.45 -10.69
C ARG A 71 -12.50 -2.57 -11.07
N ARG A 72 -13.69 -2.82 -10.52
CA ARG A 72 -14.91 -2.06 -10.86
C ARG A 72 -15.47 -1.27 -9.68
N GLY A 73 -14.89 -1.39 -8.48
CA GLY A 73 -15.39 -0.74 -7.27
C GLY A 73 -16.82 -1.16 -6.88
N LEU A 74 -17.27 -2.34 -7.34
CA LEU A 74 -18.61 -2.87 -7.19
C LEU A 74 -18.79 -3.73 -5.92
N ILE A 75 -17.69 -4.19 -5.31
CA ILE A 75 -17.71 -4.95 -4.07
C ILE A 75 -17.69 -3.96 -2.91
N ARG A 76 -18.88 -3.61 -2.44
CA ARG A 76 -19.11 -3.00 -1.13
C ARG A 76 -19.74 -4.07 -0.24
N ASP A 77 -19.02 -4.48 0.80
CA ASP A 77 -19.59 -5.19 1.95
C ASP A 77 -20.24 -4.16 2.90
#